data_AF-A0A833JB72-F1
#
_entry.id   AF-A0A833JB72-F1
#
_cell.length_a   1.000
_cell.length_b   1.000
_cell.length_c   1.000
_cell.angle_alpha   90.00
_cell.angle_beta   90.00
_cell.angle_gamma   90.00
#
_symmetry.space_group_name_H-M   'P 1'
#
loop_
_entity.id
_entity.type
_entity.pdbx_description
1 polymer ?
#
loop_
_entity_poly.entity_id
_entity_poly.type
_entity_poly.pdbx_seq_one_letter_code
_entity_poly.pdbx_strand_id
1 'polypeptide(L)'
;MISKLFKSILIIFILISNMHIFPNVGKIDKKKIAVELIKSIETRNPKSAEYVDTKKYIDHNQKVKFSIKGFNKVRSKGPKIKIKVNTVRAFEDGNFVFTHTVYYFSTPKIGIDIFRFENGKVVEHWGGLTQKNDFTVKDAELKVAGSTQISDLKSSKENKKTIKKFIDTVLIKRKYNQSHLYFNNKKFLDHESLFGKNFSSENMLKKNQIKVDDIKNNYSENIQILGEGNYVLAISEGTFACEVITYYDLFKLENNKIVEHWDVITPNS
;
A
#
# COMPACT_ATOMS: atom_id res chain seq x y z
N MET A 1 -7.17 35.93 82.12
CA MET A 1 -7.65 34.66 82.73
C MET A 1 -7.30 33.52 81.80
N ILE A 2 -6.73 32.48 82.37
CA ILE A 2 -6.22 31.24 81.76
C ILE A 2 -7.38 30.38 81.23
N SER A 3 -7.21 29.73 80.06
CA SER A 3 -7.14 28.25 79.91
C SER A 3 -7.80 27.65 78.65
N LYS A 4 -7.00 26.84 77.93
CA LYS A 4 -7.26 25.49 77.39
C LYS A 4 -8.24 25.30 76.22
N LEU A 5 -8.09 24.35 75.29
CA LEU A 5 -7.01 23.56 74.66
C LEU A 5 -7.72 22.52 73.76
N PHE A 6 -7.14 22.18 72.60
CA PHE A 6 -7.43 21.01 71.72
C PHE A 6 -8.77 21.00 70.96
N LYS A 7 -8.90 20.58 69.70
CA LYS A 7 -8.16 19.59 68.87
C LYS A 7 -8.36 19.94 67.38
N SER A 8 -7.27 20.00 66.61
CA SER A 8 -7.30 20.02 65.15
C SER A 8 -7.61 18.62 64.62
N ILE A 9 -8.68 18.47 63.82
CA ILE A 9 -8.90 17.30 62.98
C ILE A 9 -8.66 17.75 61.54
N LEU A 10 -7.48 17.40 61.02
CA LEU A 10 -7.14 17.53 59.61
C LEU A 10 -7.78 16.35 58.86
N ILE A 11 -8.92 16.59 58.21
CA ILE A 11 -9.53 15.60 57.31
C ILE A 11 -8.73 15.64 56.00
N ILE A 12 -7.85 14.64 55.83
CA ILE A 12 -7.17 14.38 54.57
C ILE A 12 -8.20 13.79 53.60
N PHE A 13 -8.66 14.58 52.65
CA PHE A 13 -9.36 14.06 51.47
C PHE A 13 -8.33 13.37 50.57
N ILE A 14 -8.24 12.04 50.67
CA ILE A 14 -7.58 11.23 49.64
C ILE A 14 -8.54 11.23 48.44
N LEU A 15 -8.26 12.09 47.46
CA LEU A 15 -8.78 11.93 46.10
C LEU A 15 -8.17 10.63 45.55
N ILE A 16 -8.90 9.53 45.69
CA ILE A 16 -8.68 8.35 44.85
C ILE A 16 -9.14 8.77 43.47
N SER A 17 -8.22 9.32 42.68
CA SER A 17 -8.41 9.37 41.24
C SER A 17 -8.63 7.92 40.80
N ASN A 18 -9.82 7.62 40.29
CA ASN A 18 -10.06 6.45 39.48
C ASN A 18 -9.17 6.55 38.25
N MET A 19 -7.89 6.18 38.38
CA MET A 19 -7.11 5.67 37.27
C MET A 19 -7.86 4.43 36.80
N HIS A 20 -8.75 4.63 35.82
CA HIS A 20 -9.07 3.57 34.90
C HIS A 20 -7.75 3.13 34.28
N ILE A 21 -7.16 2.11 34.88
CA ILE A 21 -6.19 1.25 34.22
C ILE A 21 -6.98 0.61 33.09
N PHE A 22 -7.08 1.31 31.96
CA PHE A 22 -7.42 0.65 30.73
C PHE A 22 -6.35 -0.45 30.57
N PRO A 23 -6.74 -1.73 30.52
CA PRO A 23 -5.78 -2.75 30.15
C PRO A 23 -5.15 -2.26 28.85
N ASN A 24 -3.82 -2.26 28.80
CA ASN A 24 -3.07 -1.94 27.60
C ASN A 24 -3.41 -3.03 26.58
N VAL A 25 -4.57 -2.89 25.91
CA VAL A 25 -4.97 -3.70 24.77
C VAL A 25 -3.83 -3.49 23.79
N GLY A 26 -2.98 -4.51 23.64
CA GLY A 26 -1.75 -4.41 22.86
C GLY A 26 -2.03 -3.68 21.56
N LYS A 27 -1.21 -2.67 21.26
CA LYS A 27 -1.37 -1.84 20.04
C LYS A 27 -1.62 -2.77 18.85
N ILE A 28 -2.76 -2.58 18.20
CA ILE A 28 -3.17 -3.40 17.07
C ILE A 28 -2.13 -3.26 15.96
N ASP A 29 -1.55 -4.39 15.55
CA ASP A 29 -0.62 -4.47 14.42
C ASP A 29 -1.41 -4.56 13.12
N LYS A 30 -1.68 -3.40 12.50
CA LYS A 30 -2.46 -3.32 11.26
C LYS A 30 -1.76 -4.00 10.09
N LYS A 31 -0.41 -3.95 10.03
CA LYS A 31 0.36 -4.60 8.98
C LYS A 31 0.21 -6.12 9.06
N LYS A 32 0.33 -6.67 10.25
CA LYS A 32 0.07 -8.10 10.49
C LYS A 32 -1.36 -8.48 10.10
N ILE A 33 -2.35 -7.68 10.50
CA ILE A 33 -3.76 -7.92 10.12
C ILE A 33 -3.93 -7.93 8.60
N ALA A 34 -3.38 -6.95 7.88
CA ALA A 34 -3.48 -6.90 6.41
C ALA A 34 -2.83 -8.12 5.74
N VAL A 35 -1.63 -8.50 6.19
CA VAL A 35 -0.90 -9.69 5.69
C VAL A 35 -1.68 -10.97 5.96
N GLU A 36 -2.23 -11.13 7.16
CA GLU A 36 -3.04 -12.32 7.52
C GLU A 36 -4.38 -12.36 6.78
N LEU A 37 -5.01 -11.20 6.55
CA LEU A 37 -6.23 -11.08 5.79
C LEU A 37 -6.01 -11.50 4.33
N ILE A 38 -4.94 -11.03 3.70
CA ILE A 38 -4.51 -11.47 2.36
C ILE A 38 -4.14 -12.96 2.39
N LYS A 39 -3.37 -13.44 3.37
CA LYS A 39 -2.98 -14.85 3.47
C LYS A 39 -4.18 -15.78 3.72
N SER A 40 -5.29 -15.26 4.23
CA SER A 40 -6.54 -16.02 4.38
C SER A 40 -7.08 -16.53 3.05
N ILE A 41 -6.69 -15.91 1.92
CA ILE A 41 -7.01 -16.35 0.56
C ILE A 41 -6.55 -17.77 0.29
N GLU A 42 -5.30 -18.06 0.67
CA GLU A 42 -4.70 -19.38 0.56
C GLU A 42 -5.18 -20.30 1.69
N THR A 43 -5.13 -19.82 2.94
CA THR A 43 -5.29 -20.67 4.12
C THR A 43 -6.75 -20.95 4.49
N ARG A 44 -7.69 -20.13 4.00
CA ARG A 44 -9.11 -20.12 4.38
C ARG A 44 -9.34 -19.98 5.89
N ASN A 45 -8.39 -19.35 6.59
CA ASN A 45 -8.46 -19.15 8.04
C ASN A 45 -9.73 -18.35 8.40
N PRO A 46 -10.71 -18.93 9.11
CA PRO A 46 -11.98 -18.24 9.40
C PRO A 46 -11.81 -17.03 10.31
N LYS A 47 -10.71 -16.96 11.08
CA LYS A 47 -10.41 -15.83 11.96
C LYS A 47 -10.20 -14.52 11.19
N SER A 48 -9.86 -14.58 9.90
CA SER A 48 -9.69 -13.36 9.10
C SER A 48 -10.98 -12.54 8.95
N ALA A 49 -12.15 -13.19 9.05
CA ALA A 49 -13.43 -12.49 9.06
C ALA A 49 -13.58 -11.56 10.27
N GLU A 50 -12.91 -11.87 11.38
CA GLU A 50 -12.92 -11.02 12.58
C GLU A 50 -12.15 -9.72 12.34
N TYR A 51 -11.24 -9.64 11.37
CA TYR A 51 -10.50 -8.41 11.09
C TYR A 51 -11.32 -7.35 10.37
N VAL A 52 -12.52 -7.69 9.88
CA VAL A 52 -13.32 -6.81 9.01
C VAL A 52 -14.59 -6.37 9.72
N ASP A 53 -14.87 -5.07 9.72
CA ASP A 53 -16.18 -4.56 10.14
C ASP A 53 -17.17 -4.74 8.99
N THR A 54 -17.90 -5.86 9.02
CA THR A 54 -18.84 -6.23 7.96
C THR A 54 -19.99 -5.24 7.74
N LYS A 55 -20.29 -4.38 8.72
CA LYS A 55 -21.35 -3.36 8.60
C LYS A 55 -20.88 -2.12 7.83
N LYS A 56 -19.60 -1.79 7.95
CA LYS A 56 -18.98 -0.62 7.29
C LYS A 56 -18.19 -0.97 6.04
N TYR A 57 -17.85 -2.24 5.85
CA TYR A 57 -16.91 -2.66 4.81
C TYR A 57 -17.35 -2.30 3.38
N ILE A 58 -16.54 -1.45 2.74
CA ILE A 58 -16.63 -1.07 1.33
C ILE A 58 -15.48 -1.76 0.57
N ASP A 59 -15.79 -2.38 -0.56
CA ASP A 59 -14.81 -2.97 -1.47
C ASP A 59 -14.90 -2.27 -2.81
N HIS A 60 -13.80 -1.65 -3.23
CA HIS A 60 -13.75 -0.93 -4.50
C HIS A 60 -13.47 -1.86 -5.68
N ASN A 61 -13.03 -3.11 -5.42
CA ASN A 61 -12.63 -4.05 -6.47
C ASN A 61 -13.82 -4.79 -7.11
N GLN A 62 -14.97 -4.12 -7.32
CA GLN A 62 -16.26 -4.75 -7.64
C GLN A 62 -16.23 -5.64 -8.90
N LYS A 63 -15.34 -5.36 -9.85
CA LYS A 63 -15.14 -6.18 -11.07
C LYS A 63 -14.22 -7.39 -10.86
N VAL A 64 -13.38 -7.38 -9.84
CA VAL A 64 -12.58 -8.54 -9.45
C VAL A 64 -13.51 -9.47 -8.67
N LYS A 65 -13.71 -10.71 -9.14
CA LYS A 65 -14.53 -11.76 -8.47
C LYS A 65 -14.01 -12.15 -7.06
N PHE A 66 -13.14 -11.35 -6.48
CA PHE A 66 -12.28 -11.59 -5.33
C PHE A 66 -12.39 -10.49 -4.26
N SER A 67 -13.54 -9.81 -4.17
CA SER A 67 -13.85 -8.94 -3.01
C SER A 67 -13.83 -9.75 -1.71
N ILE A 68 -13.56 -9.17 -0.54
CA ILE A 68 -13.59 -9.91 0.75
C ILE A 68 -14.98 -10.52 1.01
N LYS A 69 -16.04 -9.81 0.61
CA LYS A 69 -17.43 -10.34 0.60
C LYS A 69 -17.57 -11.52 -0.37
N GLY A 70 -16.99 -11.42 -1.56
CA GLY A 70 -16.89 -12.50 -2.54
C GLY A 70 -16.07 -13.69 -2.02
N PHE A 71 -14.97 -13.44 -1.31
CA PHE A 71 -14.10 -14.43 -0.71
C PHE A 71 -14.82 -15.22 0.39
N ASN A 72 -15.53 -14.54 1.29
CA ASN A 72 -16.36 -15.19 2.31
C ASN A 72 -17.51 -16.02 1.70
N LYS A 73 -18.06 -15.61 0.55
CA LYS A 73 -19.09 -16.35 -0.18
C LYS A 73 -18.51 -17.56 -0.93
N VAL A 74 -17.38 -17.40 -1.61
CA VAL A 74 -16.64 -18.44 -2.37
C VAL A 74 -16.06 -19.50 -1.42
N ARG A 75 -15.63 -19.11 -0.21
CA ARG A 75 -15.17 -20.01 0.88
C ARG A 75 -16.13 -21.15 1.17
N SER A 76 -17.44 -20.91 1.03
CA SER A 76 -18.49 -21.85 1.42
C SER A 76 -18.91 -22.84 0.34
N LYS A 77 -18.58 -22.61 -0.94
CA LYS A 77 -19.22 -23.34 -2.07
C LYS A 77 -18.32 -23.74 -3.25
N GLY A 78 -17.04 -23.33 -3.28
CA GLY A 78 -16.16 -23.58 -4.44
C GLY A 78 -15.22 -24.78 -4.32
N PRO A 79 -14.80 -25.42 -5.43
CA PRO A 79 -13.74 -26.43 -5.43
C PRO A 79 -12.43 -25.90 -4.84
N LYS A 80 -11.55 -26.79 -4.38
CA LYS A 80 -10.22 -26.45 -3.84
C LYS A 80 -9.30 -25.93 -4.96
N ILE A 81 -9.47 -24.68 -5.38
CA ILE A 81 -8.45 -24.00 -6.18
C ILE A 81 -7.28 -23.74 -5.24
N LYS A 82 -6.12 -24.33 -5.54
CA LYS A 82 -4.87 -24.11 -4.79
C LYS A 82 -4.28 -22.78 -5.21
N ILE A 83 -4.65 -21.71 -4.50
CA ILE A 83 -4.04 -20.39 -4.65
C ILE A 83 -2.94 -20.30 -3.60
N LYS A 84 -1.72 -19.91 -3.98
CA LYS A 84 -0.70 -19.47 -3.01
C LYS A 84 -0.59 -17.96 -3.02
N VAL A 85 -0.31 -17.37 -1.87
CA VAL A 85 -0.16 -15.92 -1.69
C VAL A 85 1.09 -15.62 -0.90
N ASN A 86 1.88 -14.67 -1.41
CA ASN A 86 3.11 -14.20 -0.79
C ASN A 86 3.09 -12.66 -0.73
N THR A 87 2.77 -12.10 0.43
CA THR A 87 2.93 -10.66 0.68
C THR A 87 4.39 -10.37 0.96
N VAL A 88 5.04 -9.68 0.03
CA VAL A 88 6.49 -9.43 0.05
C VAL A 88 6.83 -8.32 1.04
N ARG A 89 5.98 -7.29 1.09
CA ARG A 89 6.15 -6.10 1.94
C ARG A 89 4.80 -5.48 2.26
N ALA A 90 4.72 -4.85 3.43
CA ALA A 90 3.53 -4.16 3.93
C ALA A 90 3.94 -2.90 4.69
N PHE A 91 3.16 -1.84 4.54
CA PHE A 91 3.47 -0.51 5.04
C PHE A 91 2.26 0.13 5.71
N GLU A 92 2.47 0.87 6.79
CA GLU A 92 1.42 1.59 7.53
C GLU A 92 1.58 3.10 7.41
N ASP A 93 0.52 3.79 6.99
CA ASP A 93 0.44 5.25 6.93
C ASP A 93 -0.87 5.73 7.57
N GLY A 94 -0.78 6.07 8.85
CA GLY A 94 -1.94 6.47 9.67
C GLY A 94 -2.97 5.34 9.77
N ASN A 95 -4.14 5.53 9.17
CA ASN A 95 -5.22 4.54 9.17
C ASN A 95 -5.19 3.61 7.96
N PHE A 96 -4.19 3.74 7.09
CA PHE A 96 -4.06 2.90 5.91
C PHE A 96 -2.93 1.89 6.08
N VAL A 97 -3.12 0.70 5.52
CA VAL A 97 -2.04 -0.24 5.24
C VAL A 97 -2.07 -0.55 3.76
N PHE A 98 -0.92 -0.53 3.10
CA PHE A 98 -0.78 -1.03 1.74
C PHE A 98 0.25 -2.14 1.66
N THR A 99 0.03 -3.09 0.77
CA THR A 99 0.87 -4.27 0.60
C THR A 99 1.29 -4.44 -0.84
N HIS A 100 2.41 -5.13 -1.05
CA HIS A 100 2.85 -5.59 -2.36
C HIS A 100 2.96 -7.11 -2.34
N THR A 101 2.12 -7.76 -3.13
CA THR A 101 1.80 -9.19 -2.98
C THR A 101 1.93 -9.91 -4.31
N VAL A 102 2.47 -11.13 -4.28
CA VAL A 102 2.39 -12.07 -5.40
C VAL A 102 1.28 -13.09 -5.13
N TYR A 103 0.36 -13.18 -6.07
CA TYR A 103 -0.73 -14.12 -6.12
C TYR A 103 -0.43 -15.20 -7.15
N TYR A 104 -0.22 -16.44 -6.70
CA TYR A 104 0.02 -17.58 -7.58
C TYR A 104 -1.31 -18.25 -7.94
N PHE A 105 -2.00 -17.67 -8.93
CA PHE A 105 -3.15 -18.30 -9.59
C PHE A 105 -2.67 -19.32 -10.64
N SER A 106 -3.51 -19.63 -11.65
CA SER A 106 -3.06 -20.39 -12.83
C SER A 106 -1.86 -19.72 -13.51
N THR A 107 -1.84 -18.39 -13.48
CA THR A 107 -0.73 -17.53 -13.84
C THR A 107 -0.47 -16.57 -12.68
N PRO A 108 0.77 -16.46 -12.17
CA PRO A 108 1.16 -15.45 -11.19
C PRO A 108 0.69 -14.04 -11.55
N LYS A 109 0.22 -13.31 -10.54
CA LYS A 109 -0.15 -11.88 -10.61
C LYS A 109 0.53 -11.13 -9.49
N ILE A 110 0.89 -9.89 -9.76
CA ILE A 110 1.42 -8.97 -8.76
C ILE A 110 0.30 -8.01 -8.40
N GLY A 111 0.15 -7.75 -7.12
CA GLY A 111 -0.92 -6.93 -6.59
C GLY A 111 -0.45 -5.90 -5.60
N ILE A 112 -1.19 -4.79 -5.59
CA ILE A 112 -1.20 -3.81 -4.51
C ILE A 112 -2.57 -3.90 -3.86
N ASP A 113 -2.60 -4.08 -2.55
CA ASP A 113 -3.83 -4.07 -1.74
C ASP A 113 -3.71 -2.98 -0.69
N ILE A 114 -4.73 -2.13 -0.57
CA ILE A 114 -4.81 -0.99 0.35
C ILE A 114 -6.02 -1.20 1.25
N PHE A 115 -5.80 -1.20 2.56
CA PHE A 115 -6.84 -1.34 3.58
C PHE A 115 -6.92 -0.07 4.42
N ARG A 116 -8.14 0.43 4.63
CA ARG A 116 -8.39 1.46 5.65
C ARG A 116 -8.93 0.83 6.93
N PHE A 117 -8.44 1.31 8.05
CA PHE A 117 -8.80 0.85 9.38
C PHE A 117 -9.61 1.89 10.16
N GLU A 118 -10.60 1.42 10.91
CA GLU A 118 -11.27 2.15 11.98
C GLU A 118 -11.38 1.23 13.19
N ASN A 119 -11.07 1.74 14.40
CA ASN A 119 -11.21 0.99 15.65
C ASN A 119 -10.55 -0.41 15.61
N GLY A 120 -9.42 -0.54 14.91
CA GLY A 120 -8.71 -1.80 14.78
C GLY A 120 -9.29 -2.81 13.78
N LYS A 121 -10.33 -2.45 13.04
CA LYS A 121 -10.96 -3.28 12.01
C LYS A 121 -10.75 -2.67 10.63
N VAL A 122 -10.65 -3.51 9.62
CA VAL A 122 -10.68 -3.13 8.22
C VAL A 122 -12.11 -2.74 7.85
N VAL A 123 -12.26 -1.53 7.31
CA VAL A 123 -13.55 -0.96 6.89
C VAL A 123 -13.60 -0.63 5.41
N GLU A 124 -12.47 -0.68 4.71
CA GLU A 124 -12.43 -0.34 3.28
C GLU A 124 -11.23 -1.00 2.62
N HIS A 125 -11.38 -1.35 1.35
CA HIS A 125 -10.35 -2.00 0.55
C HIS A 125 -10.34 -1.51 -0.90
N TRP A 126 -9.14 -1.23 -1.39
CA TRP A 126 -8.82 -1.06 -2.81
C TRP A 126 -7.72 -2.03 -3.16
N GLY A 127 -7.69 -2.50 -4.40
CA GLY A 127 -6.55 -3.24 -4.89
C GLY A 127 -6.46 -3.24 -6.40
N GLY A 128 -5.26 -3.51 -6.88
CA GLY A 128 -4.97 -3.68 -8.30
C GLY A 128 -4.17 -4.95 -8.49
N LEU A 129 -4.45 -5.65 -9.59
CA LEU A 129 -3.62 -6.75 -10.06
C LEU A 129 -3.07 -6.39 -11.44
N THR A 130 -1.82 -6.79 -11.70
CA THR A 130 -1.26 -6.73 -13.05
C THR A 130 -2.20 -7.44 -14.04
N GLN A 131 -2.39 -6.87 -15.23
CA GLN A 131 -3.24 -7.45 -16.27
C GLN A 131 -2.71 -8.80 -16.81
N LYS A 132 -3.27 -9.32 -17.92
CA LYS A 132 -2.92 -10.58 -18.61
C LYS A 132 -1.46 -10.63 -19.09
N ASN A 133 -0.53 -10.65 -18.14
CA ASN A 133 0.85 -11.03 -18.31
C ASN A 133 0.96 -12.48 -17.87
N ASP A 134 1.50 -13.31 -18.75
CA ASP A 134 1.83 -14.70 -18.48
C ASP A 134 3.20 -14.79 -17.80
N PHE A 135 3.27 -14.27 -16.57
CA PHE A 135 4.47 -14.40 -15.74
C PHE A 135 4.71 -15.85 -15.39
N THR A 136 5.96 -16.32 -15.54
CA THR A 136 6.38 -17.50 -14.80
C THR A 136 6.50 -17.15 -13.31
N VAL A 137 6.60 -18.16 -12.45
CA VAL A 137 6.88 -17.96 -11.01
C VAL A 137 8.14 -17.13 -10.81
N LYS A 138 9.18 -17.42 -11.59
CA LYS A 138 10.47 -16.72 -11.52
C LYS A 138 10.34 -15.25 -11.97
N ASP A 139 9.53 -14.97 -12.99
CA ASP A 139 9.29 -13.59 -13.44
C ASP A 139 8.59 -12.79 -12.34
N ALA A 140 7.58 -13.38 -11.70
CA ALA A 140 6.87 -12.73 -10.60
C ALA A 140 7.81 -12.44 -9.41
N GLU A 141 8.68 -13.38 -9.04
CA GLU A 141 9.67 -13.20 -7.97
C GLU A 141 10.68 -12.11 -8.29
N LEU A 142 11.18 -12.04 -9.53
CA LEU A 142 12.10 -11.00 -9.97
C LEU A 142 11.43 -9.62 -9.97
N LYS A 143 10.18 -9.54 -10.42
CA LYS A 143 9.42 -8.29 -10.47
C LYS A 143 9.06 -7.72 -9.12
N VAL A 144 9.08 -8.53 -8.05
CA VAL A 144 8.85 -8.04 -6.69
C VAL A 144 10.13 -8.03 -5.85
N ALA A 145 11.28 -8.34 -6.44
CA ALA A 145 12.56 -8.35 -5.78
C ALA A 145 12.91 -6.96 -5.21
N GLY A 146 14.06 -6.86 -4.53
CA GLY A 146 14.48 -5.65 -3.85
C GLY A 146 14.19 -5.69 -2.35
N SER A 147 14.71 -4.69 -1.65
CA SER A 147 14.67 -4.69 -0.18
C SER A 147 13.24 -4.64 0.36
N THR A 148 13.07 -5.15 1.58
CA THR A 148 11.85 -5.01 2.39
C THR A 148 12.10 -4.17 3.65
N GLN A 149 13.34 -3.69 3.84
CA GLN A 149 13.74 -2.93 5.01
C GLN A 149 13.20 -1.49 4.92
N ILE A 150 12.38 -1.13 5.91
CA ILE A 150 11.89 0.22 6.10
C ILE A 150 12.94 1.02 6.88
N SER A 151 13.40 2.12 6.29
CA SER A 151 14.30 3.10 6.91
C SER A 151 13.68 4.50 6.83
N ASP A 152 14.37 5.52 7.34
CA ASP A 152 14.00 6.93 7.13
C ASP A 152 12.56 7.29 7.55
N LEU A 153 12.05 6.67 8.63
CA LEU A 153 10.68 6.88 9.13
C LEU A 153 10.32 8.36 9.34
N LYS A 154 11.31 9.18 9.76
CA LYS A 154 11.15 10.63 9.94
C LYS A 154 10.97 11.39 8.62
N SER A 155 11.40 10.81 7.50
CA SER A 155 11.35 11.40 6.16
C SER A 155 10.08 11.06 5.39
N SER A 156 9.18 10.23 5.94
CA SER A 156 7.94 9.79 5.26
C SER A 156 7.16 10.95 4.63
N LYS A 157 6.98 12.06 5.36
CA LYS A 157 6.26 13.24 4.88
C LYS A 157 6.96 13.90 3.68
N GLU A 158 8.28 13.98 3.71
CA GLU A 158 9.05 14.63 2.64
C GLU A 158 9.15 13.74 1.41
N ASN A 159 9.40 12.44 1.61
CA ASN A 159 9.39 11.45 0.53
C ASN A 159 8.04 11.44 -0.21
N LYS A 160 6.91 11.48 0.53
CA LYS A 160 5.57 11.60 -0.06
C LYS A 160 5.40 12.85 -0.92
N LYS A 161 5.90 14.01 -0.47
CA LYS A 161 5.85 15.24 -1.28
C LYS A 161 6.68 15.13 -2.54
N THR A 162 7.87 14.53 -2.46
CA THR A 162 8.75 14.33 -3.63
C THR A 162 8.08 13.48 -4.68
N ILE A 163 7.49 12.34 -4.29
CA ILE A 163 6.74 11.49 -5.22
C ILE A 163 5.52 12.23 -5.77
N LYS A 164 4.73 12.91 -4.94
CA LYS A 164 3.60 13.70 -5.43
C LYS A 164 4.04 14.69 -6.52
N LYS A 165 5.11 15.44 -6.27
CA LYS A 165 5.65 16.43 -7.21
C LYS A 165 6.18 15.77 -8.48
N PHE A 166 6.84 14.62 -8.36
CA PHE A 166 7.28 13.83 -9.51
C PHE A 166 6.11 13.42 -10.41
N ILE A 167 5.07 12.78 -9.85
CA ILE A 167 3.88 12.36 -10.59
C ILE A 167 3.23 13.56 -11.28
N ASP A 168 2.92 14.62 -10.52
CA ASP A 168 2.23 15.80 -11.03
C ASP A 168 3.02 16.53 -12.13
N THR A 169 4.34 16.65 -11.96
CA THR A 169 5.18 17.45 -12.85
C THR A 169 5.63 16.66 -14.07
N VAL A 170 6.09 15.43 -13.86
CA VAL A 170 6.74 14.64 -14.90
C VAL A 170 5.74 13.78 -15.64
N LEU A 171 4.84 13.08 -14.94
CA LEU A 171 3.93 12.13 -15.57
C LEU A 171 2.63 12.81 -16.06
N ILE A 172 2.00 13.63 -15.23
CA ILE A 172 0.74 14.32 -15.59
C ILE A 172 1.01 15.52 -16.50
N LYS A 173 1.86 16.47 -16.06
CA LYS A 173 2.19 17.68 -16.85
C LYS A 173 3.20 17.43 -17.97
N ARG A 174 3.66 16.18 -18.13
CA ARG A 174 4.60 15.75 -19.19
C ARG A 174 5.89 16.57 -19.27
N LYS A 175 6.34 17.17 -18.14
CA LYS A 175 7.64 17.85 -18.06
C LYS A 175 8.77 16.83 -17.88
N TYR A 176 8.86 15.93 -18.85
CA TYR A 176 9.77 14.80 -18.90
C TYR A 176 11.23 15.21 -18.70
N ASN A 177 11.65 16.33 -19.29
CA ASN A 177 12.99 16.90 -19.07
C ASN A 177 13.34 17.17 -17.60
N GLN A 178 12.36 17.23 -16.68
CA GLN A 178 12.57 17.43 -15.24
C GLN A 178 12.73 16.12 -14.45
N SER A 179 12.66 14.94 -15.08
CA SER A 179 12.77 13.65 -14.36
C SER A 179 14.05 13.56 -13.53
N HIS A 180 15.20 13.97 -14.07
CA HIS A 180 16.50 13.95 -13.39
C HIS A 180 16.52 14.66 -12.02
N LEU A 181 15.57 15.57 -11.76
CA LEU A 181 15.43 16.23 -10.46
C LEU A 181 14.94 15.29 -9.34
N TYR A 182 14.36 14.13 -9.68
CA TYR A 182 13.74 13.23 -8.71
C TYR A 182 14.52 11.93 -8.49
N PHE A 183 15.35 11.51 -9.45
CA PHE A 183 16.04 10.20 -9.40
C PHE A 183 17.49 10.31 -8.94
N ASN A 184 17.99 9.23 -8.35
CA ASN A 184 19.42 8.95 -8.26
C ASN A 184 19.81 7.95 -9.36
N ASN A 185 20.20 8.48 -10.52
CA ASN A 185 20.46 7.67 -11.72
C ASN A 185 21.59 6.64 -11.58
N LYS A 186 22.48 6.81 -10.60
CA LYS A 186 23.57 5.85 -10.35
C LYS A 186 23.09 4.59 -9.62
N LYS A 187 21.98 4.68 -8.90
CA LYS A 187 21.42 3.60 -8.07
C LYS A 187 20.05 3.11 -8.55
N PHE A 188 19.43 3.84 -9.46
CA PHE A 188 18.04 3.60 -9.83
C PHE A 188 17.85 2.21 -10.44
N LEU A 189 16.90 1.47 -9.89
CA LEU A 189 16.46 0.16 -10.37
C LEU A 189 14.94 0.19 -10.61
N ASP A 190 14.52 -0.11 -11.83
CA ASP A 190 13.10 -0.31 -12.14
C ASP A 190 12.83 -1.81 -12.30
N HIS A 191 11.79 -2.28 -11.63
CA HIS A 191 11.35 -3.67 -11.69
C HIS A 191 10.40 -3.94 -12.86
N GLU A 192 10.05 -2.90 -13.63
CA GLU A 192 9.37 -3.08 -14.91
C GLU A 192 10.30 -3.37 -16.10
N SER A 193 10.40 -4.66 -16.43
CA SER A 193 11.12 -5.16 -17.60
C SER A 193 10.19 -5.38 -18.80
N LEU A 194 9.58 -4.33 -19.35
CA LEU A 194 9.16 -4.44 -20.75
C LEU A 194 10.37 -4.47 -21.71
N PHE A 195 11.59 -4.06 -21.29
CA PHE A 195 12.74 -3.89 -22.21
C PHE A 195 14.17 -4.22 -21.66
N GLY A 196 14.34 -4.91 -20.53
CA GLY A 196 15.64 -5.50 -20.14
C GLY A 196 16.62 -4.64 -19.33
N LYS A 197 17.78 -5.25 -19.02
CA LYS A 197 18.67 -5.03 -17.85
C LYS A 197 19.37 -3.67 -17.66
N ASN A 198 19.19 -2.67 -18.52
CA ASN A 198 19.92 -1.40 -18.45
C ASN A 198 18.96 -0.19 -18.37
N PHE A 199 18.19 -0.10 -17.29
CA PHE A 199 17.19 0.96 -17.10
C PHE A 199 17.78 2.20 -16.40
N SER A 200 17.51 3.39 -16.94
CA SER A 200 17.91 4.69 -16.38
C SER A 200 16.72 5.66 -16.42
N SER A 201 16.80 6.82 -15.74
CA SER A 201 15.76 7.85 -15.85
C SER A 201 15.50 8.27 -17.31
N GLU A 202 16.50 8.16 -18.18
CA GLU A 202 16.39 8.44 -19.62
C GLU A 202 15.59 7.36 -20.38
N ASN A 203 15.60 6.12 -19.90
CA ASN A 203 14.79 5.05 -20.46
C ASN A 203 13.33 5.09 -19.94
N MET A 204 13.07 5.63 -18.74
CA MET A 204 11.70 6.05 -18.36
C MET A 204 11.18 7.16 -19.29
N LEU A 205 12.04 8.11 -19.65
CA LEU A 205 11.69 9.16 -20.61
C LEU A 205 11.34 8.55 -21.96
N LYS A 206 12.13 7.59 -22.46
CA LYS A 206 11.79 6.86 -23.69
C LYS A 206 10.50 6.05 -23.55
N LYS A 207 10.24 5.32 -22.44
CA LYS A 207 8.95 4.62 -22.17
C LYS A 207 7.75 5.55 -22.34
N ASN A 208 7.87 6.81 -21.91
CA ASN A 208 6.81 7.82 -21.97
C ASN A 208 6.90 8.78 -23.19
N GLN A 209 7.94 8.65 -24.04
CA GLN A 209 8.16 9.42 -25.28
C GLN A 209 8.12 8.58 -26.56
N ILE A 210 8.13 7.24 -26.48
CA ILE A 210 7.88 6.37 -27.65
C ILE A 210 6.56 6.79 -28.26
N LYS A 211 6.60 7.15 -29.55
CA LYS A 211 5.59 7.87 -30.33
C LYS A 211 4.15 7.52 -29.92
N VAL A 212 3.54 8.50 -29.25
CA VAL A 212 2.15 8.57 -28.78
C VAL A 212 1.20 8.83 -29.95
N ASP A 213 1.34 8.10 -31.06
CA ASP A 213 0.31 8.09 -32.10
C ASP A 213 -0.52 6.80 -32.02
N ASP A 214 0.04 5.67 -31.58
CA ASP A 214 -0.70 4.40 -31.53
C ASP A 214 -0.94 3.79 -30.13
N ILE A 215 -0.21 4.19 -29.08
CA ILE A 215 -0.49 3.75 -27.69
C ILE A 215 -0.42 4.93 -26.72
N LYS A 216 -1.58 5.48 -26.37
CA LYS A 216 -1.74 6.62 -25.45
C LYS A 216 -1.60 6.16 -24.00
N ASN A 217 -0.38 6.13 -23.45
CA ASN A 217 -0.14 6.07 -22.01
C ASN A 217 -0.22 7.49 -21.44
N ASN A 218 -1.16 7.76 -20.54
CA ASN A 218 -1.41 9.11 -20.03
C ASN A 218 -1.82 9.06 -18.56
N TYR A 219 -1.11 9.79 -17.70
CA TYR A 219 -1.55 10.04 -16.33
C TYR A 219 -2.46 11.28 -16.34
N SER A 220 -3.64 11.18 -15.74
CA SER A 220 -4.59 12.29 -15.64
C SER A 220 -4.64 12.90 -14.24
N GLU A 221 -4.62 12.08 -13.20
CA GLU A 221 -4.82 12.54 -11.82
C GLU A 221 -4.01 11.72 -10.83
N ASN A 222 -3.55 12.38 -9.76
CA ASN A 222 -2.89 11.77 -8.63
C ASN A 222 -3.90 11.67 -7.47
N ILE A 223 -4.49 10.49 -7.31
CA ILE A 223 -5.62 10.23 -6.40
C ILE A 223 -5.16 10.21 -4.95
N GLN A 224 -4.06 9.51 -4.68
CA GLN A 224 -3.61 9.30 -3.30
C GLN A 224 -2.11 9.00 -3.24
N ILE A 225 -1.47 9.50 -2.18
CA ILE A 225 -0.08 9.20 -1.83
C ILE A 225 -0.03 8.62 -0.42
N LEU A 226 0.50 7.40 -0.30
CA LEU A 226 0.72 6.70 0.97
C LEU A 226 2.20 6.39 1.15
N GLY A 227 2.72 6.37 2.37
CA GLY A 227 4.14 6.08 2.57
C GLY A 227 4.58 5.90 4.01
N GLU A 228 5.48 4.94 4.21
CA GLU A 228 6.14 4.63 5.48
C GLU A 228 7.66 4.65 5.23
N GLY A 229 8.33 5.63 5.81
CA GLY A 229 9.77 5.80 5.71
C GLY A 229 10.25 6.06 4.28
N ASN A 230 11.14 5.20 3.82
CA ASN A 230 11.73 5.22 2.48
C ASN A 230 10.82 4.66 1.39
N TYR A 231 9.65 4.11 1.69
CA TYR A 231 8.70 3.62 0.69
C TYR A 231 7.48 4.53 0.54
N VAL A 232 7.11 4.81 -0.70
CA VAL A 232 5.96 5.65 -1.04
C VAL A 232 5.20 5.04 -2.21
N LEU A 233 3.91 4.81 -2.01
CA LEU A 233 2.95 4.41 -3.03
C LEU A 233 2.23 5.65 -3.57
N ALA A 234 2.20 5.80 -4.88
CA ALA A 234 1.31 6.72 -5.58
C ALA A 234 0.21 5.94 -6.28
N ILE A 235 -1.03 6.38 -6.09
CA ILE A 235 -2.19 5.90 -6.84
C ILE A 235 -2.63 7.00 -7.80
N SER A 236 -2.58 6.70 -9.09
CA SER A 236 -2.94 7.65 -10.14
C SER A 236 -3.99 7.05 -11.07
N GLU A 237 -4.81 7.91 -11.67
CA GLU A 237 -5.67 7.52 -12.79
C GLU A 237 -5.06 7.98 -14.12
N GLY A 238 -5.50 7.33 -15.19
CA GLY A 238 -5.09 7.68 -16.53
C GLY A 238 -5.67 6.79 -17.60
N THR A 239 -5.01 6.76 -18.75
CA THR A 239 -5.37 5.90 -19.87
C THR A 239 -4.16 5.15 -20.39
N PHE A 240 -4.34 3.88 -20.75
CA PHE A 240 -3.36 3.09 -21.49
C PHE A 240 -4.08 2.37 -22.63
N ALA A 241 -3.57 2.47 -23.86
CA ALA A 241 -4.19 1.86 -25.04
C ALA A 241 -5.72 2.16 -25.17
N CYS A 242 -6.12 3.40 -24.86
CA CYS A 242 -7.51 3.88 -24.85
C CYS A 242 -8.43 3.27 -23.76
N GLU A 243 -7.89 2.47 -22.84
CA GLU A 243 -8.61 2.01 -21.65
C GLU A 243 -8.32 2.93 -20.46
N VAL A 244 -9.31 3.14 -19.59
CA VAL A 244 -9.11 3.86 -18.32
C VAL A 244 -8.45 2.92 -17.33
N ILE A 245 -7.34 3.38 -16.75
CA ILE A 245 -6.43 2.58 -15.94
C ILE A 245 -6.17 3.27 -14.60
N THR A 246 -5.98 2.45 -13.57
CA THR A 246 -5.35 2.85 -12.30
C THR A 246 -3.90 2.38 -12.27
N TYR A 247 -2.99 3.31 -11.98
CA TYR A 247 -1.58 3.08 -11.77
C TYR A 247 -1.30 3.04 -10.28
N TYR A 248 -0.65 1.98 -9.83
CA TYR A 248 -0.09 1.86 -8.49
C TYR A 248 1.43 1.83 -8.60
N ASP A 249 2.06 2.99 -8.44
CA ASP A 249 3.51 3.14 -8.52
C ASP A 249 4.12 3.15 -7.11
N LEU A 250 4.86 2.10 -6.77
CA LEU A 250 5.59 2.00 -5.51
C LEU A 250 7.05 2.43 -5.74
N PHE A 251 7.51 3.38 -4.93
CA PHE A 251 8.87 3.91 -4.98
C PHE A 251 9.62 3.62 -3.70
N LYS A 252 10.92 3.35 -3.83
CA LYS A 252 11.89 3.47 -2.74
C LYS A 252 12.72 4.73 -2.95
N LEU A 253 12.97 5.46 -1.86
CA LEU A 253 13.78 6.67 -1.86
C LEU A 253 14.99 6.55 -0.93
N GLU A 254 16.09 7.18 -1.31
CA GLU A 254 17.25 7.45 -0.46
C GLU A 254 17.61 8.92 -0.60
N ASN A 255 17.79 9.63 0.51
CA ASN A 255 18.12 11.07 0.51
C ASN A 255 17.15 11.90 -0.36
N ASN A 256 15.85 11.60 -0.26
CA ASN A 256 14.78 12.26 -1.03
C ASN A 256 14.92 12.11 -2.56
N LYS A 257 15.62 11.07 -3.03
CA LYS A 257 15.73 10.70 -4.44
C LYS A 257 15.22 9.29 -4.67
N ILE A 258 14.52 9.08 -5.77
CA ILE A 258 14.01 7.77 -6.18
C ILE A 258 15.21 6.89 -6.56
N VAL A 259 15.29 5.72 -5.93
CA VAL A 259 16.32 4.70 -6.17
C VAL A 259 15.73 3.38 -6.65
N GLU A 260 14.43 3.15 -6.46
CA GLU A 260 13.79 1.90 -6.86
C GLU A 260 12.33 2.14 -7.20
N HIS A 261 11.79 1.38 -8.15
CA HIS A 261 10.42 1.52 -8.63
C HIS A 261 9.79 0.16 -8.98
N TRP A 262 8.50 0.01 -8.63
CA TRP A 262 7.62 -1.08 -9.04
C TRP A 262 6.29 -0.48 -9.47
N ASP A 263 5.63 -1.04 -10.49
CA ASP A 263 4.27 -0.65 -10.85
C ASP A 263 3.30 -1.84 -10.87
N VAL A 264 2.03 -1.53 -10.61
CA VAL A 264 0.89 -2.39 -10.93
C VAL A 264 -0.11 -1.55 -11.70
N ILE A 265 -0.37 -1.97 -12.94
CA ILE A 265 -1.28 -1.30 -13.87
C ILE A 265 -2.52 -2.17 -14.04
N THR A 266 -3.71 -1.61 -13.76
CA THR A 266 -4.97 -2.36 -13.77
C THR A 266 -6.11 -1.54 -14.38
N PRO A 267 -7.09 -2.14 -15.08
CA PRO A 267 -8.26 -1.39 -15.55
C PRO A 267 -8.99 -0.76 -14.37
N ASN A 268 -9.46 0.48 -14.54
CA ASN A 268 -10.25 1.13 -13.50
C ASN A 268 -11.57 0.35 -13.31
N SER A 269 -11.83 -0.09 -12.07
CA SER A 269 -12.91 -1.01 -11.75
C SER A 269 -14.19 -0.31 -11.37
#